data_AF-A0AAF0QKM9-F1
#
_entry.id   AF-A0AAF0QKM9-F1
#
_cell.length_a   1.000
_cell.length_b   1.000
_cell.length_c   1.000
_cell.angle_alpha   90.00
_cell.angle_beta   90.00
_cell.angle_gamma   90.00
#
_symmetry.space_group_name_H-M   'P 1'
#
loop_
_entity.id
_entity.type
_entity.pdbx_description
1 polymer ?
#
loop_
_entity_poly.entity_id
_entity_poly.type
_entity_poly.pdbx_seq_one_letter_code
_entity_poly.pdbx_strand_id
1 'polypeptide(L)'
;FLRRNLHDWEIDKVADFQDSVASFSNLTEKEDLLIWKNDTKGQFSRNSIYKELNKNAGQEIDWPWKMIWKPKAPYKVNCFVWLLTKEVVLTHENLNKRGYQLASRCTLCGEHAETINHLFFCTVHGQNSYGECSSV
;
A
#
# COMPACT_ATOMS: atom_id res chain seq x y z
N PHE A 1 -32.22 17.75 30.59
CA PHE A 1 -32.72 17.17 31.85
C PHE A 1 -32.67 15.65 31.78
N LEU A 2 -32.12 15.00 32.81
CA LEU A 2 -32.00 13.54 32.86
C LEU A 2 -33.39 12.89 32.96
N ARG A 3 -33.58 11.76 32.27
CA ARG A 3 -34.87 11.04 32.24
C ARG A 3 -35.19 10.28 33.55
N ARG A 4 -34.26 10.24 34.51
CA ARG A 4 -34.39 9.56 35.81
C ARG A 4 -33.74 10.37 36.92
N ASN A 5 -34.10 10.07 38.17
CA ASN A 5 -33.39 10.59 39.34
C ASN A 5 -31.97 10.02 39.40
N LEU A 6 -31.05 10.87 39.85
CA LEU A 6 -29.67 10.50 40.13
C LEU A 6 -29.60 9.74 41.45
N HIS A 7 -28.71 8.76 41.52
CA HIS A 7 -28.33 8.15 42.77
C HIS A 7 -27.22 8.96 43.45
N ASP A 8 -27.11 8.86 44.79
CA ASP A 8 -26.13 9.61 45.58
C ASP A 8 -24.69 9.46 45.07
N TRP A 9 -24.30 8.26 44.62
CA TRP A 9 -22.96 8.00 44.08
C TRP A 9 -22.71 8.57 42.66
N GLU A 10 -23.75 9.08 41.99
CA GLU A 10 -23.65 9.74 40.69
C GLU A 10 -23.61 11.26 40.81
N ILE A 11 -24.02 11.82 41.95
CA ILE A 11 -24.14 13.27 42.17
C ILE A 11 -22.79 13.95 41.96
N ASP A 12 -21.74 13.46 42.61
CA ASP A 12 -20.41 14.06 42.53
C ASP A 12 -19.88 14.05 41.08
N LYS A 13 -20.10 12.94 40.35
CA LYS A 13 -19.67 12.83 38.95
C LYS A 13 -20.41 13.78 38.01
N VAL A 14 -21.70 14.02 38.28
CA VAL A 14 -22.49 14.97 37.50
C VAL A 14 -22.11 16.40 37.84
N ALA A 15 -21.81 16.70 39.09
CA ALA A 15 -21.28 18.00 39.51
C ALA A 15 -19.93 18.28 38.83
N ASP A 16 -18.98 17.33 38.87
CA ASP A 16 -17.68 17.44 38.19
C ASP A 16 -17.84 17.67 36.68
N PHE A 17 -18.80 16.97 36.05
CA PHE A 17 -19.10 17.14 34.64
C PHE A 17 -19.68 18.54 34.35
N GLN A 18 -20.60 19.04 35.19
CA GLN A 18 -21.16 20.38 35.04
C GLN A 18 -20.09 21.46 35.16
N ASP A 19 -19.19 21.33 36.15
CA ASP A 19 -18.06 22.26 36.32
C ASP A 19 -17.11 22.21 35.11
N SER A 20 -16.83 21.02 34.58
CA SER A 20 -16.04 20.89 33.36
C SER A 20 -16.71 21.54 32.16
N VAL A 21 -18.03 21.36 31.97
CA VAL A 21 -18.78 22.00 30.88
C VAL A 21 -18.80 23.52 31.04
N ALA A 22 -19.01 24.02 32.27
CA ALA A 22 -19.02 25.45 32.57
C ALA A 22 -17.66 26.13 32.32
N SER A 23 -16.56 25.38 32.40
CA SER A 23 -15.22 25.89 32.07
C SER A 23 -15.02 26.24 30.59
N PHE A 24 -15.86 25.73 29.69
CA PHE A 24 -15.78 26.03 28.26
C PHE A 24 -16.59 27.27 27.89
N SER A 25 -15.92 28.39 27.63
CA SER A 25 -16.55 29.68 27.27
C SER A 25 -17.18 29.74 25.86
N ASN A 26 -16.91 28.74 25.00
CA ASN A 26 -17.20 28.79 23.57
C ASN A 26 -18.30 27.82 23.13
N LEU A 27 -19.09 27.30 24.07
CA LEU A 27 -20.23 26.45 23.75
C LEU A 27 -21.33 27.28 23.11
N THR A 28 -21.92 26.76 22.04
CA THR A 28 -23.03 27.39 21.33
C THR A 28 -24.17 26.40 21.23
N GLU A 29 -25.42 26.87 21.19
CA GLU A 29 -26.61 26.01 20.99
C GLU A 29 -26.72 25.44 19.56
N LYS A 30 -25.69 25.62 18.73
CA LYS A 30 -25.65 25.07 17.37
C LYS A 30 -25.40 23.57 17.43
N GLU A 31 -25.90 22.87 16.42
CA GLU A 31 -25.59 21.46 16.23
C GLU A 31 -24.09 21.23 16.09
N ASP A 32 -23.60 20.14 16.66
CA ASP A 32 -22.21 19.73 16.55
C ASP A 32 -21.84 19.41 15.10
N LEU A 33 -20.63 19.82 14.71
CA LEU A 33 -20.10 19.58 13.37
C LEU A 33 -18.92 18.61 13.43
N LEU A 34 -18.91 17.65 12.51
CA LEU A 34 -17.75 16.80 12.28
C LEU A 34 -16.65 17.61 11.55
N ILE A 35 -15.57 17.92 12.27
CA ILE A 35 -14.43 18.68 11.76
C ILE A 35 -13.25 17.73 11.51
N TRP A 36 -12.77 17.70 10.27
CA TRP A 36 -11.56 16.98 9.91
C TRP A 36 -10.33 17.77 10.40
N LYS A 37 -9.68 17.28 11.47
CA LYS A 37 -8.55 17.96 12.13
C LYS A 37 -7.36 18.24 11.21
N ASN A 38 -7.20 17.45 10.16
CA ASN A 38 -6.04 17.50 9.27
C ASN A 38 -6.28 18.35 8.01
N ASP A 39 -7.35 19.15 7.98
CA ASP A 39 -7.63 20.15 6.96
C ASP A 39 -7.84 21.53 7.58
N THR A 40 -7.31 22.58 6.94
CA THR A 40 -7.38 23.95 7.47
C THR A 40 -8.79 24.52 7.46
N LYS A 41 -9.68 23.99 6.63
CA LYS A 41 -11.11 24.35 6.58
C LYS A 41 -11.97 23.36 7.36
N GLY A 42 -11.36 22.35 8.00
CA GLY A 42 -12.08 21.32 8.73
C GLY A 42 -12.86 20.35 7.84
N GLN A 43 -12.63 20.36 6.52
CA GLN A 43 -13.45 19.59 5.58
C GLN A 43 -12.86 18.21 5.32
N PHE A 44 -13.70 17.19 5.42
CA PHE A 44 -13.31 15.85 5.03
C PHE A 44 -13.27 15.69 3.52
N SER A 45 -12.19 15.12 3.01
CA SER A 45 -12.12 14.63 1.62
C SER A 45 -11.29 13.36 1.52
N ARG A 46 -11.57 12.55 0.50
CA ARG A 46 -10.74 11.37 0.18
C ARG A 46 -9.26 11.75 0.04
N ASN A 47 -8.97 12.87 -0.63
CA ASN A 47 -7.60 13.35 -0.80
C ASN A 47 -6.93 13.68 0.54
N SER A 48 -7.66 14.33 1.47
CA SER A 48 -7.11 14.69 2.78
C SER A 48 -6.74 13.47 3.63
N ILE A 49 -7.56 12.41 3.62
CA ILE A 49 -7.25 11.18 4.37
C ILE A 49 -6.12 10.38 3.72
N TYR A 50 -6.07 10.28 2.39
CA TYR A 50 -4.95 9.62 1.71
C TYR A 50 -3.62 10.32 1.99
N LYS A 51 -3.60 11.66 1.96
CA LYS A 51 -2.41 12.43 2.33
C LYS A 51 -1.98 12.14 3.76
N GLU A 52 -2.92 12.07 4.70
CA GLU A 52 -2.60 11.78 6.09
C GLU A 52 -2.06 10.36 6.28
N LEU A 53 -2.70 9.36 5.68
CA LEU A 53 -2.24 7.98 5.73
C LEU A 53 -0.85 7.82 5.09
N ASN A 54 -0.57 8.57 4.02
CA ASN A 54 0.69 8.49 3.31
C ASN A 54 1.84 9.23 4.00
N LYS A 55 1.59 10.13 4.97
CA LYS A 55 2.66 10.78 5.76
C LYS A 55 3.48 9.78 6.58
N ASN A 56 2.83 8.72 7.05
CA ASN A 56 3.45 7.68 7.87
C ASN A 56 3.89 6.47 7.04
N ALA A 57 3.53 6.41 5.75
CA ALA A 57 4.10 5.47 4.81
C ALA A 57 5.52 5.96 4.49
N GLY A 58 6.50 5.47 5.27
CA GLY A 58 7.88 5.93 5.23
C GLY A 58 8.44 6.02 3.82
N GLN A 59 9.07 7.16 3.52
CA GLN A 59 9.65 7.58 2.25
C GLN A 59 8.74 7.33 1.03
N GLU A 60 8.49 8.40 0.27
CA GLU A 60 8.23 8.22 -1.16
C GLU A 60 9.44 7.51 -1.77
N ILE A 61 9.46 6.18 -1.72
CA ILE A 61 10.27 5.38 -2.62
C ILE A 61 9.77 5.88 -3.96
N ASP A 62 10.64 6.56 -4.72
CA ASP A 62 10.38 7.01 -6.08
C ASP A 62 10.30 5.77 -6.98
N TRP A 63 9.26 4.97 -6.70
CA TRP A 63 8.97 3.77 -7.41
C TRP A 63 8.43 4.22 -8.77
N PRO A 64 8.97 3.70 -9.87
CA PRO A 64 8.63 4.14 -11.22
C PRO A 64 7.25 3.63 -11.67
N TRP A 65 6.20 3.86 -10.88
CA TRP A 65 4.81 3.47 -11.17
C TRP A 65 4.36 4.01 -12.53
N LYS A 66 4.87 5.18 -12.91
CA LYS A 66 4.58 5.81 -14.20
C LYS A 66 5.02 4.93 -15.36
N MET A 67 6.13 4.22 -15.25
CA MET A 67 6.61 3.31 -16.31
C MET A 67 5.68 2.11 -16.50
N ILE A 68 4.97 1.68 -15.44
CA ILE A 68 4.06 0.54 -15.47
C ILE A 68 2.66 0.96 -15.92
N TRP A 69 2.15 2.09 -15.42
CA TRP A 69 0.75 2.47 -15.57
C TRP A 69 0.47 3.57 -16.59
N LYS A 70 1.47 4.37 -17.02
CA LYS A 70 1.26 5.39 -18.07
C LYS A 70 1.25 4.86 -19.51
N PRO A 71 1.98 3.79 -19.90
CA PRO A 71 1.95 3.32 -21.27
C PRO A 71 0.53 2.96 -21.71
N LYS A 72 0.22 3.16 -23.00
CA LYS A 72 -1.05 2.73 -23.62
C LYS A 72 -1.05 1.22 -23.88
N ALA A 73 -0.78 0.42 -22.86
CA ALA A 73 -0.82 -1.03 -22.91
C ALA A 73 -2.12 -1.54 -22.28
N PRO A 74 -2.63 -2.72 -22.69
CA PRO A 74 -3.77 -3.35 -22.03
C PRO A 74 -3.50 -3.57 -20.54
N TYR A 75 -4.53 -3.45 -19.70
CA TYR A 75 -4.41 -3.59 -18.24
C TYR A 75 -3.74 -4.90 -17.82
N LYS A 76 -4.01 -6.00 -18.53
CA LYS A 76 -3.38 -7.31 -18.29
C LYS A 76 -1.84 -7.25 -18.42
N VAL A 77 -1.33 -6.50 -19.38
CA VAL A 77 0.11 -6.31 -19.59
C VAL A 77 0.71 -5.49 -18.45
N ASN A 78 0.07 -4.39 -18.05
CA ASN A 78 0.54 -3.57 -16.93
C ASN A 78 0.56 -4.34 -15.61
N CYS A 79 -0.46 -5.17 -15.36
CA CYS A 79 -0.48 -6.07 -14.20
C CYS A 79 0.66 -7.08 -14.25
N PHE A 80 0.94 -7.63 -15.43
CA PHE A 80 2.04 -8.57 -15.59
C PHE A 80 3.40 -7.92 -15.34
N VAL A 81 3.63 -6.73 -15.90
CA VAL A 81 4.85 -5.94 -15.65
C VAL A 81 4.99 -5.57 -14.18
N TRP A 82 3.89 -5.20 -13.50
CA TRP A 82 3.92 -5.00 -12.05
C TRP A 82 4.38 -6.24 -11.29
N LEU A 83 3.87 -7.41 -11.63
CA LEU A 83 4.30 -8.67 -11.03
C LEU A 83 5.78 -8.97 -11.33
N LEU A 84 6.27 -8.65 -12.54
CA LEU A 84 7.69 -8.79 -12.89
C LEU A 84 8.57 -7.92 -12.00
N THR A 85 8.20 -6.65 -11.82
CA THR A 85 8.97 -5.71 -10.99
C THR A 85 8.95 -6.05 -9.49
N LYS A 86 8.02 -6.92 -9.07
CA LYS A 86 7.92 -7.44 -7.72
C LYS A 86 8.57 -8.82 -7.57
N GLU A 87 9.15 -9.36 -8.63
CA GLU A 87 9.78 -10.68 -8.67
C GLU A 87 8.86 -11.83 -8.23
N VAL A 88 7.55 -11.72 -8.47
CA VAL A 88 6.54 -12.70 -7.99
C VAL A 88 5.90 -13.54 -9.11
N VAL A 89 6.36 -13.37 -10.35
CA VAL A 89 5.91 -14.17 -11.50
C VAL A 89 6.25 -15.65 -11.29
N LEU A 90 5.42 -16.54 -11.82
CA LEU A 90 5.51 -17.99 -11.65
C LEU A 90 6.63 -18.62 -12.49
N THR A 91 7.87 -18.17 -12.32
CA THR A 91 9.05 -18.85 -12.86
C THR A 91 9.36 -20.11 -12.04
N HIS A 92 10.08 -21.08 -12.63
CA HIS A 92 10.54 -22.25 -11.87
C HIS A 92 11.33 -21.88 -10.61
N GLU A 93 12.16 -20.85 -10.66
CA GLU A 93 12.88 -20.34 -9.48
C GLU A 93 11.92 -19.91 -8.36
N ASN A 94 10.88 -19.15 -8.68
CA ASN A 94 9.91 -18.68 -7.70
C ASN A 94 8.99 -19.78 -7.18
N LEU A 95 8.70 -20.78 -8.00
CA LEU A 95 7.98 -21.99 -7.56
C LEU A 95 8.85 -22.80 -6.59
N ASN A 96 10.16 -22.91 -6.85
CA ASN A 96 11.10 -23.56 -5.94
C ASN A 96 11.18 -22.84 -4.58
N LYS A 97 11.22 -21.50 -4.57
CA LYS A 97 11.13 -20.70 -3.33
C LYS A 97 9.84 -20.94 -2.53
N ARG A 98 8.77 -21.39 -3.19
CA ARG A 98 7.47 -21.74 -2.57
C ARG A 98 7.35 -23.22 -2.17
N GLY A 99 8.43 -24.01 -2.32
CA GLY A 99 8.48 -25.40 -1.90
C GLY A 99 8.08 -26.44 -2.97
N TYR A 100 7.81 -26.02 -4.21
CA TYR A 100 7.67 -26.96 -5.32
C TYR A 100 9.06 -27.48 -5.72
N GLN A 101 9.20 -28.77 -6.01
CA GLN A 101 10.48 -29.35 -6.44
C GLN A 101 10.49 -29.47 -7.96
N LEU A 102 10.94 -28.42 -8.64
CA LEU A 102 11.02 -28.38 -10.11
C LEU A 102 12.48 -28.30 -10.56
N ALA A 103 12.82 -29.08 -11.58
CA ALA A 103 14.09 -28.94 -12.28
C ALA A 103 14.08 -27.62 -13.04
N SER A 104 14.67 -26.57 -12.45
CA SER A 104 14.70 -25.24 -13.06
C SER A 104 15.55 -25.26 -14.33
N ARG A 105 14.89 -25.22 -15.48
CA ARG A 105 15.50 -25.10 -16.79
C ARG A 105 14.65 -24.16 -17.64
N CYS A 106 15.30 -23.20 -18.27
CA CYS A 106 14.68 -22.25 -19.17
C CYS A 106 14.16 -22.98 -20.42
N THR A 107 12.89 -22.77 -20.73
CA THR A 107 12.25 -23.35 -21.91
C THR A 107 12.75 -22.75 -23.23
N LEU A 108 13.39 -21.57 -23.19
CA LEU A 108 13.90 -20.88 -24.37
C LEU A 108 15.31 -21.34 -24.79
N CYS A 109 16.27 -21.37 -23.86
CA CYS A 109 17.65 -21.82 -24.18
C CYS A 109 17.90 -23.28 -23.87
N GLY A 110 17.12 -23.91 -22.98
CA GLY A 110 17.32 -25.30 -22.57
C GLY A 110 18.55 -25.58 -21.70
N GLU A 111 19.39 -24.59 -21.43
CA GLU A 111 20.69 -24.77 -20.75
C GLU A 111 20.71 -24.18 -19.33
N HIS A 112 20.20 -22.96 -19.17
CA HIS A 112 20.28 -22.22 -17.92
C HIS A 112 19.01 -22.40 -17.07
N ALA A 113 19.10 -22.09 -15.78
CA ALA A 113 17.95 -22.06 -14.89
C ALA A 113 16.92 -21.00 -15.33
N GLU A 114 15.63 -21.29 -15.15
CA GLU A 114 14.57 -20.34 -15.45
C GLU A 114 14.40 -19.33 -14.31
N THR A 115 15.08 -18.20 -14.43
CA THR A 115 14.90 -17.02 -13.59
C THR A 115 14.04 -15.98 -14.32
N ILE A 116 13.55 -14.95 -13.62
CA ILE A 116 12.79 -13.87 -14.27
C ILE A 116 13.66 -13.17 -15.31
N ASN A 117 14.86 -12.71 -14.93
CA ASN A 117 15.76 -12.03 -15.86
C ASN A 117 16.10 -12.91 -17.05
N HIS A 118 16.43 -14.18 -16.80
CA HIS A 118 16.79 -15.08 -17.87
C HIS A 118 15.61 -15.41 -18.78
N LEU A 119 14.39 -15.58 -18.27
CA LEU A 119 13.21 -15.83 -19.12
C LEU A 119 12.87 -14.63 -20.03
N PHE A 120 13.02 -13.40 -19.54
CA PHE A 120 12.64 -12.17 -20.29
C PHE A 120 13.76 -11.58 -21.14
N PHE A 121 15.02 -11.83 -20.77
CA PHE A 121 16.19 -11.36 -21.50
C PHE A 121 17.00 -12.52 -22.09
N CYS A 122 16.40 -13.72 -22.22
CA CYS A 122 17.05 -14.89 -22.79
C CYS A 122 17.55 -14.56 -24.20
N THR A 123 18.86 -14.43 -24.37
CA THR A 123 19.45 -14.55 -25.69
C THR A 123 19.45 -16.03 -26.04
N VAL A 124 18.53 -16.46 -26.92
CA VAL A 124 18.70 -17.74 -27.61
C VAL A 124 20.02 -17.64 -28.35
N HIS A 125 21.06 -18.30 -27.86
CA HIS A 125 22.31 -18.42 -28.57
C HIS A 125 22.04 -19.23 -29.85
N GLY A 126 21.64 -18.54 -30.92
CA GLY A 126 22.01 -18.95 -32.26
C GLY A 126 23.53 -18.95 -32.27
N GLN A 127 24.12 -20.13 -32.46
CA GLN A 127 25.55 -20.41 -32.56
C GLN A 127 26.37 -19.15 -32.89
N ASN A 128 27.14 -18.65 -31.92
CA ASN A 128 28.45 -17.99 -32.09
C ASN A 128 28.98 -17.53 -30.73
N SER A 129 29.94 -18.31 -30.23
CA SER A 129 31.15 -17.94 -29.49
C SER A 129 31.19 -16.61 -28.70
N TYR A 130 31.39 -16.76 -27.40
CA TYR A 130 31.91 -15.81 -26.39
C TYR A 130 31.03 -14.60 -26.04
N GLY A 131 30.33 -14.73 -24.92
CA GLY A 131 29.75 -13.61 -24.18
C GLY A 131 29.21 -14.14 -22.85
N GLU A 132 30.03 -14.08 -21.81
CA GLU A 132 29.63 -14.39 -20.44
C GLU A 132 28.38 -13.57 -20.09
N CYS A 133 27.32 -14.25 -19.68
CA CYS A 133 26.13 -13.61 -19.11
C CYS A 133 26.49 -13.21 -17.68
N SER A 134 27.14 -12.04 -17.55
CA SER A 134 27.43 -11.45 -16.24
C SER A 134 26.12 -11.21 -15.51
N SER A 135 26.04 -11.81 -14.32
CA SER A 135 25.02 -11.59 -13.31
C SER A 135 24.89 -10.10 -13.01
N VAL A 136 23.77 -9.52 -13.44
CA VAL A 136 23.23 -8.26 -12.92
C VAL A 136 21.87 -8.56 -12.31
#